data_AF-A0A5S3WVD2-F1
#
_entry.id   AF-A0A5S3WVD2-F1
#
_cell.length_a   1.000
_cell.length_b   1.000
_cell.length_c   1.000
_cell.angle_alpha   90.00
_cell.angle_beta   90.00
_cell.angle_gamma   90.00
#
_symmetry.space_group_name_H-M   'P 1'
#
loop_
_entity.id
_entity.type
_entity.pdbx_description
1 polymer ?
#
loop_
_entity_poly.entity_id
_entity_poly.type
_entity_poly.pdbx_seq_one_letter_code
_entity_poly.pdbx_strand_id
1 'polypeptide(L)'
;MSLENDYVNFSRYLEFCTNNYGAYSIEAGRLLMAATQECDVLLKQLSSSGSSNEGGYRNEIPSLFSGFTSHRVAIPRFNLKFQPFQSWDGPSPQTPDWWTANNKFKHQRHELFEQASLKNALNAISALLLCNIYFYHNEEQLNEIQPTSQLLVAEGLMASLEPTQTGLAPNYRV
;
A
#
# COMPACT_ATOMS: atom_id res chain seq x y z
N MET A 1 -0.86 -10.39 5.97
CA MET A 1 -2.09 -10.00 5.23
C MET A 1 -2.46 -11.05 4.19
N SER A 2 -3.74 -11.41 4.00
CA SER A 2 -4.15 -12.43 3.01
C SER A 2 -3.70 -12.09 1.59
N LEU A 3 -3.86 -10.83 1.17
CA LEU A 3 -3.50 -10.36 -0.17
C LEU A 3 -1.99 -10.45 -0.46
N GLU A 4 -1.14 -10.35 0.56
CA GLU A 4 0.31 -10.42 0.39
C GLU A 4 0.79 -11.79 -0.16
N ASN A 5 0.13 -12.88 0.25
CA ASN A 5 0.45 -14.21 -0.26
C ASN A 5 0.23 -14.31 -1.78
N ASP A 6 -0.75 -13.57 -2.32
CA ASP A 6 -0.97 -13.53 -3.76
C ASP A 6 0.21 -12.84 -4.48
N TYR A 7 0.80 -11.79 -3.89
CA TYR A 7 2.03 -11.17 -4.42
C TYR A 7 3.23 -12.12 -4.34
N VAL A 8 3.38 -12.86 -3.23
CA VAL A 8 4.43 -13.88 -3.10
C VAL A 8 4.27 -14.95 -4.19
N ASN A 9 3.05 -15.42 -4.44
CA ASN A 9 2.77 -16.37 -5.51
C ASN A 9 3.04 -15.78 -6.91
N PHE A 10 2.66 -14.52 -7.14
CA PHE A 10 2.89 -13.83 -8.40
C PHE A 10 4.38 -13.67 -8.71
N SER A 11 5.22 -13.45 -7.69
CA SER A 11 6.68 -13.35 -7.83
C SER A 11 7.35 -14.61 -8.37
N ARG A 12 6.66 -15.76 -8.38
CA ARG A 12 7.16 -17.01 -8.97
C ARG A 12 7.12 -17.00 -10.50
N TYR A 13 6.29 -16.15 -11.09
CA TYR A 13 6.06 -16.07 -12.53
C TYR A 13 6.63 -14.79 -13.15
N LEU A 14 6.70 -13.71 -12.38
CA LEU A 14 7.27 -12.44 -12.81
C LEU A 14 8.22 -11.93 -11.73
N GLU A 15 9.50 -11.81 -12.08
CA GLU A 15 10.52 -11.28 -11.18
C GLU A 15 10.20 -9.83 -10.80
N PHE A 16 10.25 -9.53 -9.50
CA PHE A 16 10.04 -8.18 -9.01
C PHE A 16 11.33 -7.39 -9.16
N CYS A 17 11.50 -6.73 -10.30
CA CYS A 17 12.64 -5.88 -10.57
C CYS A 17 12.24 -4.67 -11.41
N THR A 18 13.07 -3.64 -11.42
CA THR A 18 12.83 -2.40 -12.15
C THR A 18 12.66 -2.63 -13.65
N ASN A 19 13.39 -3.58 -14.25
CA ASN A 19 13.26 -3.95 -15.65
C ASN A 19 11.86 -4.50 -16.00
N ASN A 20 11.18 -5.11 -15.03
CA ASN A 20 9.84 -5.68 -15.20
C ASN A 20 8.72 -4.73 -14.75
N TYR A 21 9.02 -3.51 -14.34
CA TYR A 21 8.00 -2.56 -13.84
C TYR A 21 6.87 -2.30 -14.84
N GLY A 22 7.19 -2.24 -16.12
CA GLY A 22 6.21 -2.08 -17.19
C GLY A 22 5.50 -3.36 -17.61
N ALA A 23 5.89 -4.53 -17.10
CA ALA A 23 5.18 -5.78 -17.40
C ALA A 23 3.78 -5.73 -16.80
N TYR A 24 2.77 -5.98 -17.62
CA TYR A 24 1.37 -5.92 -17.25
C TYR A 24 0.66 -7.23 -17.54
N SER A 25 -0.35 -7.56 -16.74
CA SER A 25 -1.12 -8.79 -16.89
C SER A 25 -2.48 -8.67 -16.21
N ILE A 26 -3.38 -9.62 -16.50
CA ILE A 26 -4.66 -9.72 -15.80
C ILE A 26 -4.43 -9.90 -14.29
N GLU A 27 -3.40 -10.68 -13.93
CA GLU A 27 -3.07 -10.95 -12.53
C GLU A 27 -2.54 -9.71 -11.81
N ALA A 28 -1.63 -8.95 -12.43
CA ALA A 28 -1.19 -7.67 -11.88
C ALA A 28 -2.37 -6.68 -11.72
N GLY A 29 -3.33 -6.70 -12.65
CA GLY A 29 -4.56 -5.92 -12.56
C GLY A 29 -5.46 -6.34 -11.40
N ARG A 30 -5.62 -7.65 -11.16
CA ARG A 30 -6.36 -8.20 -10.01
C ARG A 30 -5.75 -7.75 -8.69
N LEU A 31 -4.42 -7.87 -8.58
CA LEU A 31 -3.64 -7.48 -7.41
C LEU A 31 -3.72 -5.96 -7.14
N LEU A 32 -3.59 -5.15 -8.20
CA LEU A 32 -3.72 -3.69 -8.13
C LEU A 32 -5.12 -3.28 -7.63
N MET A 33 -6.18 -3.86 -8.22
CA MET A 33 -7.55 -3.53 -7.85
C MET A 33 -7.85 -3.91 -6.41
N ALA A 34 -7.50 -5.12 -6.00
CA ALA A 34 -7.73 -5.60 -4.63
C ALA A 34 -7.01 -4.73 -3.60
N ALA A 35 -5.71 -4.45 -3.82
CA ALA A 35 -4.95 -3.63 -2.88
C ALA A 35 -5.50 -2.19 -2.80
N THR A 36 -5.87 -1.60 -3.94
CA THR A 36 -6.46 -0.24 -3.97
C THR A 36 -7.79 -0.17 -3.23
N GLN A 37 -8.64 -1.19 -3.35
CA GLN A 37 -9.95 -1.23 -2.68
C GLN A 37 -9.80 -1.33 -1.16
N GLU A 38 -8.89 -2.17 -0.67
CA GLU A 38 -8.61 -2.26 0.76
C GLU A 38 -7.99 -0.95 1.29
N CYS A 39 -7.13 -0.29 0.50
CA CYS A 39 -6.63 1.05 0.85
C CYS A 39 -7.78 2.06 0.99
N ASP A 40 -8.71 2.09 0.03
CA ASP A 40 -9.86 3.00 0.04
C ASP A 40 -10.72 2.84 1.31
N VAL A 41 -10.98 1.60 1.72
CA VAL A 41 -11.70 1.29 2.97
C VAL A 41 -10.95 1.83 4.19
N LEU A 42 -9.66 1.55 4.32
CA LEU A 42 -8.87 1.98 5.48
C LEU A 42 -8.70 3.51 5.53
N LEU A 43 -8.45 4.16 4.39
CA LEU A 43 -8.34 5.61 4.31
C LEU A 43 -9.66 6.30 4.66
N LYS A 44 -10.79 5.69 4.30
CA LYS A 44 -12.11 6.14 4.74
C LYS A 44 -12.30 6.08 6.24
N GLN A 45 -11.82 5.03 6.89
CA GLN A 45 -11.89 4.90 8.35
C GLN A 45 -10.93 5.84 9.07
N LEU A 46 -9.76 6.12 8.48
CA LEU A 46 -8.79 7.09 8.99
C LEU A 46 -9.24 8.56 8.83
N SER A 47 -10.17 8.83 7.91
CA SER A 47 -10.72 10.17 7.70
C SER A 47 -11.66 10.56 8.84
N SER A 48 -11.34 11.65 9.53
CA SER A 48 -12.18 12.24 10.57
C SER A 48 -13.41 12.96 10.01
N SER A 49 -13.29 13.49 8.79
CA SER A 49 -14.34 14.26 8.11
C SER A 49 -15.39 13.39 7.42
N GLY A 50 -15.19 12.07 7.37
CA GLY A 50 -16.05 11.15 6.64
C GLY A 50 -15.87 11.21 5.12
N SER A 51 -14.69 11.60 4.64
CA SER A 51 -14.36 11.59 3.21
C SER A 51 -14.65 10.21 2.59
N SER A 52 -15.12 10.21 1.34
CA SER A 52 -15.50 8.99 0.61
C SER A 52 -14.75 8.84 -0.72
N ASN A 53 -13.68 9.61 -0.91
CA ASN A 53 -12.87 9.59 -2.12
C ASN A 53 -11.42 10.01 -1.86
N GLU A 54 -10.55 9.61 -2.78
CA GLU A 54 -9.10 9.89 -2.74
C GLU A 54 -8.76 11.37 -2.56
N GLY A 55 -9.47 12.26 -3.26
CA GLY A 55 -9.21 13.69 -3.19
C GLY A 55 -9.40 14.26 -1.79
N GLY A 56 -10.42 13.80 -1.06
CA GLY A 56 -10.64 14.16 0.33
C GLY A 56 -9.58 13.55 1.25
N TYR A 57 -9.24 12.27 1.07
CA TYR A 57 -8.18 11.60 1.86
C TYR A 57 -6.85 12.32 1.73
N ARG A 58 -6.45 12.62 0.49
CA ARG A 58 -5.21 13.32 0.16
C ARG A 58 -5.08 14.68 0.83
N ASN A 59 -6.19 15.41 0.98
CA ASN A 59 -6.17 16.73 1.59
C ASN A 59 -6.21 16.67 3.13
N GLU A 60 -6.78 15.61 3.69
CA GLU A 60 -7.03 15.50 5.13
C GLU A 60 -5.94 14.70 5.86
N ILE A 61 -5.63 13.50 5.39
CA ILE A 61 -4.79 12.53 6.11
C ILE A 61 -3.39 13.06 6.43
N PRO A 62 -2.69 13.78 5.53
CA PRO A 62 -1.38 14.36 5.87
C PRO A 62 -1.42 15.36 7.04
N SER A 63 -2.57 15.98 7.31
CA SER A 63 -2.75 16.90 8.43
C SER A 63 -3.08 16.19 9.75
N LEU A 64 -3.71 15.01 9.67
CA LEU A 64 -4.01 14.16 10.83
C LEU A 64 -2.77 13.39 11.29
N PHE A 65 -1.94 12.94 10.35
CA PHE A 65 -0.82 12.05 10.61
C PHE A 65 0.47 12.63 10.04
N SER A 66 1.27 13.27 10.91
CA SER A 66 2.56 13.82 10.51
C SER A 66 3.47 12.73 9.96
N GLY A 67 4.07 12.96 8.79
CA GLY A 67 4.96 11.99 8.14
C GLY A 67 4.27 10.95 7.27
N PHE A 68 2.93 10.90 7.19
CA PHE A 68 2.21 9.93 6.36
C PHE A 68 2.75 9.82 4.91
N THR A 69 3.06 10.97 4.31
CA THR A 69 3.56 11.06 2.93
C THR A 69 5.04 10.73 2.77
N SER A 70 5.82 10.70 3.86
CA SER A 70 7.27 10.44 3.84
C SER A 70 7.63 8.96 4.03
N HIS A 71 6.71 8.15 4.59
CA HIS A 71 6.96 6.75 4.88
C HIS A 71 7.16 5.89 3.63
N ARG A 72 8.13 4.97 3.74
CA ARG A 72 8.54 4.06 2.67
C ARG A 72 8.30 2.62 3.06
N VAL A 73 8.06 1.80 2.06
CA VAL A 73 7.98 0.35 2.19
C VAL A 73 9.05 -0.28 1.33
N ALA A 74 9.86 -1.13 1.95
CA ALA A 74 10.85 -1.95 1.28
C ALA A 74 10.27 -3.34 0.98
N ILE A 75 10.76 -3.95 -0.10
CA ILE A 75 10.60 -5.38 -0.39
C ILE A 75 12.00 -6.00 -0.38
N PRO A 76 12.54 -6.38 0.80
CA PRO A 76 13.97 -6.67 0.96
C PRO A 76 14.48 -7.77 0.04
N ARG A 77 13.69 -8.84 -0.14
CA ARG A 77 14.03 -9.97 -1.02
C ARG A 77 14.38 -9.55 -2.44
N PHE A 78 13.77 -8.45 -2.92
CA PHE A 78 13.93 -7.96 -4.28
C PHE A 78 14.70 -6.63 -4.35
N ASN A 79 15.21 -6.15 -3.22
CA ASN A 79 15.90 -4.85 -3.10
C ASN A 79 15.10 -3.67 -3.71
N LEU A 80 13.78 -3.69 -3.54
CA LEU A 80 12.88 -2.64 -4.04
C LEU A 80 12.38 -1.77 -2.88
N LYS A 81 12.07 -0.50 -3.20
CA LYS A 81 11.49 0.46 -2.26
C LYS A 81 10.41 1.29 -2.95
N PHE A 82 9.36 1.60 -2.20
CA PHE A 82 8.21 2.36 -2.67
C PHE A 82 7.81 3.41 -1.64
N GLN A 83 7.39 4.58 -2.10
CA GLN A 83 6.84 5.68 -1.29
C GLN A 83 5.45 6.02 -1.84
N PRO A 84 4.43 5.22 -1.51
CA PRO A 84 3.18 5.17 -2.28
C PRO A 84 2.34 6.45 -2.20
N PHE A 85 2.53 7.26 -1.15
CA PHE A 85 1.81 8.51 -0.92
C PHE A 85 2.68 9.76 -1.11
N GLN A 86 3.85 9.64 -1.74
CA GLN A 86 4.75 10.78 -1.97
C GLN A 86 4.06 11.93 -2.72
N SER A 87 3.19 11.62 -3.68
CA SER A 87 2.50 12.63 -4.48
C SER A 87 1.48 13.46 -3.70
N TRP A 88 1.12 13.05 -2.49
CA TRP A 88 0.26 13.82 -1.60
C TRP A 88 1.02 14.96 -0.90
N ASP A 89 2.35 14.97 -0.95
CA ASP A 89 3.17 16.00 -0.31
C ASP A 89 3.28 17.29 -1.15
N GLY A 90 3.56 18.40 -0.46
CA GLY A 90 3.85 19.69 -1.09
C GLY A 90 2.63 20.58 -1.39
N PRO A 91 2.85 21.74 -2.04
CA PRO A 91 1.83 22.79 -2.22
C PRO A 91 0.77 22.46 -3.28
N SER A 92 0.98 21.42 -4.08
CA SER A 92 0.03 20.95 -5.09
C SER A 92 -0.05 19.42 -5.07
N PRO A 93 -0.73 18.84 -4.06
CA PRO A 93 -0.90 17.40 -3.94
C PRO A 93 -1.53 16.82 -5.22
N GLN A 94 -1.07 15.64 -5.63
CA GLN A 94 -1.50 14.91 -6.82
C GLN A 94 -1.96 13.49 -6.45
N THR A 95 -2.94 12.97 -7.18
CA THR A 95 -3.38 11.57 -7.02
C THR A 95 -2.20 10.63 -7.34
N PRO A 96 -1.94 9.58 -6.55
CA PRO A 96 -0.84 8.66 -6.80
C PRO A 96 -1.02 7.89 -8.10
N ASP A 97 0.09 7.63 -8.81
CA ASP A 97 0.11 6.92 -10.09
C ASP A 97 -0.66 5.58 -10.03
N TRP A 98 -0.48 4.81 -8.95
CA TRP A 98 -1.12 3.52 -8.78
C TRP A 98 -2.64 3.63 -8.59
N TRP A 99 -3.13 4.70 -7.95
CA TRP A 99 -4.56 4.96 -7.81
C TRP A 99 -5.18 5.38 -9.14
N THR A 100 -4.51 6.28 -9.87
CA THR A 100 -4.91 6.68 -11.23
C THR A 100 -4.92 5.47 -12.17
N ALA A 101 -3.91 4.60 -12.08
CA ALA A 101 -3.82 3.38 -12.86
C ALA A 101 -4.97 2.41 -12.55
N ASN A 102 -5.32 2.22 -11.28
CA ASN A 102 -6.49 1.43 -10.89
C ASN A 102 -7.78 1.97 -11.51
N ASN A 103 -8.02 3.29 -11.41
CA ASN A 103 -9.22 3.91 -11.98
C ASN A 103 -9.28 3.74 -13.51
N LYS A 104 -8.16 3.96 -14.20
CA LYS A 104 -8.04 3.75 -15.66
C LYS A 104 -8.30 2.29 -16.03
N PHE A 105 -7.65 1.34 -15.34
CA PHE A 105 -7.83 -0.09 -15.60
C PHE A 105 -9.27 -0.56 -15.32
N LYS A 106 -9.95 -0.01 -14.31
CA LYS A 106 -11.35 -0.33 -13.97
C LYS A 106 -12.32 0.14 -15.05
N HIS A 107 -12.13 1.33 -15.60
CA HIS A 107 -13.10 1.96 -16.50
C HIS A 107 -12.76 1.81 -18.00
N GLN A 108 -11.48 1.65 -18.34
CA GLN A 108 -10.95 1.70 -19.71
C GLN A 108 -10.03 0.52 -20.00
N ARG A 109 -10.28 -0.66 -19.38
CA ARG A 109 -9.42 -1.86 -19.50
C ARG A 109 -9.01 -2.22 -20.93
N HIS A 110 -9.92 -2.04 -21.89
CA HIS A 110 -9.71 -2.40 -23.30
C HIS A 110 -8.71 -1.47 -24.01
N GLU A 111 -8.54 -0.25 -23.52
CA GLU A 111 -7.61 0.75 -24.08
C GLU A 111 -6.34 0.88 -23.23
N LEU A 112 -6.48 0.78 -21.91
CA LEU A 112 -5.45 1.09 -20.92
C LEU A 112 -5.08 -0.15 -20.09
N PHE A 113 -4.95 -1.30 -20.76
CA PHE A 113 -4.60 -2.56 -20.11
C PHE A 113 -3.20 -2.52 -19.47
N GLU A 114 -2.29 -1.75 -20.04
CA GLU A 114 -0.91 -1.57 -19.56
C GLU A 114 -0.84 -0.88 -18.18
N GLN A 115 -1.93 -0.26 -17.73
CA GLN A 115 -2.02 0.30 -16.38
C GLN A 115 -2.02 -0.79 -15.29
N ALA A 116 -2.38 -2.02 -15.64
CA ALA A 116 -2.24 -3.21 -14.79
C ALA A 116 -0.78 -3.70 -14.72
N SER A 117 0.14 -2.78 -14.45
CA SER A 117 1.58 -3.03 -14.42
C SER A 117 2.06 -3.55 -13.06
N LEU A 118 3.18 -4.26 -13.06
CA LEU A 118 3.88 -4.68 -11.85
C LEU A 118 4.17 -3.49 -10.93
N LYS A 119 4.65 -2.36 -11.47
CA LYS A 119 4.96 -1.17 -10.67
C LYS A 119 3.73 -0.66 -9.91
N ASN A 120 2.58 -0.60 -10.57
CA ASN A 120 1.36 -0.11 -9.96
C ASN A 120 0.85 -1.08 -8.89
N ALA A 121 0.88 -2.38 -9.15
CA ALA A 121 0.50 -3.39 -8.16
C ALA A 121 1.41 -3.32 -6.92
N LEU A 122 2.74 -3.25 -7.08
CA LEU A 122 3.67 -3.17 -5.96
C LEU A 122 3.53 -1.88 -5.13
N ASN A 123 3.23 -0.74 -5.78
CA ASN A 123 2.91 0.49 -5.05
C ASN A 123 1.60 0.36 -4.27
N ALA A 124 0.56 -0.25 -4.84
CA ALA A 124 -0.73 -0.41 -4.18
C ALA A 124 -0.64 -1.30 -2.93
N ILE A 125 0.07 -2.43 -2.97
CA ILE A 125 0.27 -3.26 -1.76
C ILE A 125 1.16 -2.58 -0.72
N SER A 126 2.13 -1.78 -1.17
CA SER A 126 2.93 -0.94 -0.26
C SER A 126 2.07 0.10 0.44
N ALA A 127 1.15 0.74 -0.30
CA ALA A 127 0.17 1.66 0.25
C ALA A 127 -0.71 0.96 1.30
N LEU A 128 -1.18 -0.24 0.98
CA LEU A 128 -2.03 -1.03 1.88
C LEU A 128 -1.34 -1.36 3.20
N LEU A 129 -0.05 -1.71 3.18
CA LEU A 129 0.69 -1.94 4.42
C LEU A 129 0.72 -0.67 5.29
N LEU A 130 1.03 0.50 4.70
CA LEU A 130 1.04 1.76 5.45
C LEU A 130 -0.35 2.10 6.01
N CYS A 131 -1.41 1.97 5.21
CA CYS A 131 -2.78 2.21 5.67
C CYS A 131 -3.15 1.30 6.85
N ASN A 132 -2.77 0.01 6.81
CA ASN A 132 -2.99 -0.89 7.94
C ASN A 132 -2.25 -0.42 9.19
N ILE A 133 -0.96 -0.08 9.07
CA ILE A 133 -0.15 0.40 10.21
C ILE A 133 -0.80 1.62 10.86
N TYR A 134 -1.20 2.61 10.05
CA TYR A 134 -1.87 3.81 10.56
C TYR A 134 -3.24 3.53 11.16
N PHE A 135 -4.05 2.68 10.52
CA PHE A 135 -5.37 2.30 11.03
C PHE A 135 -5.28 1.63 12.41
N TYR A 136 -4.46 0.59 12.53
CA TYR A 136 -4.30 -0.11 13.80
C TYR A 136 -3.56 0.73 14.86
N HIS A 137 -2.72 1.68 14.46
CA HIS A 137 -2.16 2.67 15.39
C HIS A 137 -3.25 3.57 15.97
N ASN A 138 -4.13 4.09 15.11
CA ASN A 138 -5.23 4.98 15.51
C ASN A 138 -6.24 4.28 16.44
N GLU A 139 -6.47 2.99 16.24
CA GLU A 139 -7.36 2.16 17.08
C GLU A 139 -6.68 1.61 18.35
N GLU A 140 -5.42 1.98 18.63
CA GLU A 140 -4.60 1.42 19.72
C GLU A 140 -4.45 -0.12 19.66
N GLN A 141 -4.57 -0.71 18.47
CA GLN A 141 -4.64 -2.15 18.20
C GLN A 141 -3.48 -2.67 17.33
N LEU A 142 -2.29 -2.09 17.45
CA LEU A 142 -1.12 -2.45 16.63
C LEU A 142 -0.73 -3.94 16.66
N ASN A 143 -1.02 -4.63 17.76
CA ASN A 143 -0.74 -6.07 17.90
C ASN A 143 -1.64 -6.95 17.00
N GLU A 144 -2.70 -6.40 16.43
CA GLU A 144 -3.65 -7.11 15.55
C GLU A 144 -3.20 -7.17 14.09
N ILE A 145 -2.09 -6.52 13.72
CA ILE A 145 -1.48 -6.64 12.39
C ILE A 145 -0.85 -8.03 12.27
N GLN A 146 -1.68 -9.04 12.09
CA GLN A 146 -1.32 -10.45 12.00
C GLN A 146 -1.92 -11.10 10.74
N PRO A 147 -1.19 -12.03 10.09
CA PRO A 147 0.21 -12.36 10.35
C PRO A 147 1.14 -11.21 9.92
N THR A 148 2.30 -11.12 10.58
CA THR A 148 3.41 -10.23 10.21
C THR A 148 3.70 -10.34 8.71
N SER A 149 3.93 -9.20 8.07
CA SER A 149 4.30 -9.17 6.65
C SER A 149 5.62 -9.92 6.43
N GLN A 150 5.63 -10.84 5.47
CA GLN A 150 6.77 -11.66 5.09
C GLN A 150 7.54 -11.06 3.91
N LEU A 151 6.85 -10.29 3.08
CA LEU A 151 7.34 -9.69 1.84
C LEU A 151 7.75 -8.23 2.03
N LEU A 152 6.99 -7.47 2.83
CA LEU A 152 7.07 -6.01 2.91
C LEU A 152 7.59 -5.58 4.28
N VAL A 153 8.37 -4.50 4.31
CA VAL A 153 8.86 -3.88 5.54
C VAL A 153 8.62 -2.38 5.47
N ALA A 154 7.86 -1.84 6.43
CA ALA A 154 7.70 -0.40 6.56
C ALA A 154 8.96 0.21 7.19
N GLU A 155 9.72 0.98 6.40
CA GLU A 155 11.03 1.50 6.80
C GLU A 155 10.89 2.52 7.94
N GLY A 156 11.64 2.31 9.02
CA GLY A 156 11.68 3.21 10.17
C GLY A 156 10.45 3.14 11.09
N LEU A 157 9.38 2.47 10.68
CA LEU A 157 8.16 2.35 11.47
C LEU A 157 8.19 1.18 12.46
N MET A 158 8.94 0.11 12.18
CA MET A 158 9.05 -1.02 13.11
C MET A 158 9.99 -0.67 14.28
N ALA A 159 9.44 -0.53 15.48
CA ALA A 159 10.18 -0.17 16.69
C ALA A 159 10.75 -1.39 17.42
N SER A 160 9.98 -2.48 17.51
CA SER A 160 10.40 -3.73 18.14
C SER A 160 9.64 -4.94 17.58
N LEU A 161 10.10 -6.15 17.91
CA LEU A 161 9.34 -7.40 17.74
C LEU A 161 8.90 -7.86 19.12
N GLU A 162 7.59 -7.87 19.34
CA GLU A 162 6.98 -8.22 20.62
C GLU A 162 6.42 -9.65 20.61
N PRO A 163 6.56 -10.43 21.69
CA PRO A 163 5.89 -11.71 21.83
C PRO A 163 4.37 -11.55 21.91
N THR A 164 3.64 -12.33 21.12
CA THR A 164 2.18 -12.44 21.15
C THR A 164 1.75 -13.91 21.32
N GLN A 165 0.44 -14.15 21.52
CA GLN A 165 -0.09 -15.51 21.64
C GLN A 165 0.15 -16.38 20.40
N THR A 166 0.39 -15.75 19.24
CA THR A 166 0.56 -16.41 17.94
C THR A 166 1.99 -16.37 17.42
N GLY A 167 2.95 -15.78 18.14
CA GLY A 167 4.36 -15.70 17.72
C GLY A 167 5.02 -14.37 18.06
N LEU A 168 5.81 -13.83 17.13
CA LEU A 168 6.38 -12.47 17.23
C LEU A 168 5.62 -11.53 16.29
N ALA A 169 5.20 -10.38 16.82
CA ALA A 169 4.53 -9.31 16.07
C ALA A 169 5.39 -8.05 16.01
N PRO A 170 5.43 -7.34 14.87
CA PRO A 170 6.05 -6.02 14.80
C PRO A 170 5.23 -5.02 15.60
N ASN A 171 5.91 -4.29 16.48
CA ASN A 171 5.37 -3.11 17.14
C ASN A 171 5.75 -1.89 16.29
N TYR A 172 4.76 -1.24 15.69
CA TYR A 172 4.98 -0.05 14.89
C TYR A 172 4.87 1.23 15.71
N ARG A 173 5.66 2.24 15.36
CA ARG A 173 5.53 3.60 15.90
C ARG A 173 5.43 4.56 14.74
N VAL A 174 4.31 5.28 14.69
CA VAL A 174 3.93 6.19 13.61
C VAL A 174 3.89 7.62 14.10
#